data_AF-H5SUY5-F1
#
_entry.id   AF-H5SUY5-F1
#
_cell.length_a   1.000
_cell.length_b   1.000
_cell.length_c   1.000
_cell.angle_alpha   90.00
_cell.angle_beta   90.00
_cell.angle_gamma   90.00
#
_symmetry.space_group_name_H-M   'P 1'
#
loop_
_entity.id
_entity.type
_entity.pdbx_description
1 polymer ?
#
loop_
_entity_poly.entity_id
_entity_poly.type
_entity_poly.pdbx_seq_one_letter_code
_entity_poly.pdbx_strand_id
1 'polypeptide(L)'
;MKRLHIALVGLILLTLIGGGWALAQVFGIGPYTSGTLTAVYRLTNMENDPSPATLTLKIIPEGSKFRVTETFELLADSAQLQVLVFSHGFAHVPKGYLDMTPISALDTREVAPNKEILLPEGAKLVTTEEVVIGGVKAVKGVYTHPKFEDQRAIIAISDLESRKILPYPPLLRIEKKEGDKWALVALTELVSVERKP
;
A
#
# COMPACT_ATOMS: atom_id res chain seq x y z
N MET A 1 0.92 46.49 1.86
CA MET A 1 0.06 45.40 1.33
C MET A 1 0.84 44.33 0.53
N LYS A 2 2.06 43.94 0.95
CA LYS A 2 2.84 42.86 0.29
C LYS A 2 3.37 41.79 1.26
N ARG A 3 3.09 41.91 2.56
CA ARG A 3 3.56 40.97 3.60
C ARG A 3 2.51 39.97 4.09
N LEU A 4 1.23 40.17 3.71
CA LEU A 4 0.12 39.32 4.16
C LEU A 4 -0.09 38.08 3.26
N HIS A 5 0.39 38.10 2.01
CA HIS A 5 0.28 36.98 1.07
C HIS A 5 1.36 35.89 1.28
N ILE A 6 2.43 36.19 2.03
CA ILE A 6 3.52 35.23 2.29
C ILE A 6 3.18 34.34 3.50
N ALA A 7 2.34 34.83 4.43
CA ALA A 7 1.93 34.07 5.60
C ALA A 7 0.86 32.98 5.31
N LEU A 8 0.10 33.12 4.22
CA LEU A 8 -0.96 32.15 3.88
C LEU A 8 -0.45 30.93 3.11
N VAL A 9 0.69 31.04 2.43
CA VAL A 9 1.32 29.92 1.69
C VAL A 9 2.07 28.98 2.65
N GLY A 10 2.56 29.49 3.78
CA GLY A 10 3.25 28.69 4.80
C GLY A 10 2.34 27.79 5.66
N LEU A 11 1.06 28.12 5.78
CA LEU A 11 0.13 27.40 6.67
C LEU A 11 -0.56 26.20 6.00
N ILE A 12 -0.57 26.13 4.66
CA ILE A 12 -1.14 25.00 3.91
C ILE A 12 -0.14 23.84 3.80
N LEU A 13 1.17 24.13 3.79
CA LEU A 13 2.23 23.11 3.71
C LEU A 13 2.34 22.21 4.97
N LEU A 14 1.82 22.65 6.11
CA LEU A 14 1.99 21.95 7.40
C LEU A 14 0.91 20.90 7.71
N THR A 15 -0.12 20.76 6.87
CA THR A 15 -1.23 19.81 7.12
C THR A 15 -1.11 18.48 6.35
N LEU A 16 -0.05 18.30 5.57
CA LEU A 16 0.16 17.15 4.68
C LEU A 16 0.99 15.99 5.28
N ILE A 17 1.50 16.11 6.52
CA ILE A 17 2.62 15.28 7.02
C ILE A 17 2.16 14.08 7.89
N GLY A 18 0.86 13.79 8.01
CA GLY A 18 0.35 12.92 9.10
C GLY A 18 -0.03 11.46 8.79
N GLY A 19 0.02 10.97 7.54
CA GLY A 19 -0.76 9.79 7.15
C GLY A 19 -0.01 8.48 6.86
N GLY A 20 1.30 8.53 6.58
CA GLY A 20 2.01 7.39 6.00
C GLY A 20 2.27 6.21 6.93
N TRP A 21 2.05 6.40 8.23
CA TRP A 21 2.09 5.33 9.21
C TRP A 21 0.89 4.38 9.11
N ALA A 22 -0.22 4.79 8.50
CA ALA A 22 -1.44 4.00 8.51
C ALA A 22 -1.28 2.68 7.73
N LEU A 23 -0.88 2.70 6.45
CA LEU A 23 -0.83 1.47 5.64
C LEU A 23 0.27 0.48 6.07
N ALA A 24 1.43 0.96 6.52
CA ALA A 24 2.48 0.09 7.07
C ALA A 24 2.12 -0.48 8.45
N GLN A 25 1.15 0.13 9.16
CA GLN A 25 0.51 -0.44 10.34
C GLN A 25 -0.64 -1.40 10.01
N VAL A 26 -1.29 -1.26 8.84
CA VAL A 26 -2.33 -2.19 8.36
C VAL A 26 -1.71 -3.45 7.74
N PHE A 27 -0.65 -3.29 6.97
CA PHE A 27 0.06 -4.38 6.29
C PHE A 27 1.49 -4.40 6.83
N GLY A 28 1.73 -5.27 7.80
CA GLY A 28 3.00 -5.39 8.49
C GLY A 28 3.66 -6.73 8.22
N ILE A 29 4.99 -6.72 8.19
CA ILE A 29 5.79 -7.95 8.31
C ILE A 29 5.57 -8.47 9.74
N GLY A 30 4.92 -9.62 9.86
CA GLY A 30 4.78 -10.37 11.11
C GLY A 30 6.14 -10.89 11.62
N PRO A 31 6.17 -11.75 12.64
CA PRO A 31 7.44 -12.28 13.15
C PRO A 31 8.17 -13.09 12.05
N TYR A 32 9.15 -12.45 11.41
CA TYR A 32 10.02 -13.06 10.40
C TYR A 32 11.10 -13.87 11.12
N THR A 33 11.13 -15.18 10.90
CA THR A 33 11.90 -16.09 11.76
C THR A 33 13.30 -16.42 11.24
N SER A 34 13.53 -16.39 9.92
CA SER A 34 14.81 -16.78 9.31
C SER A 34 14.83 -16.56 7.79
N GLY A 35 16.03 -16.67 7.19
CA GLY A 35 16.27 -16.61 5.75
C GLY A 35 16.44 -15.19 5.20
N THR A 36 17.00 -15.06 3.99
CA THR A 36 16.99 -13.78 3.26
C THR A 36 15.69 -13.65 2.46
N LEU A 37 15.03 -12.50 2.58
CA LEU A 37 13.86 -12.14 1.78
C LEU A 37 14.24 -11.04 0.79
N THR A 38 13.84 -11.20 -0.47
CA THR A 38 13.77 -10.11 -1.43
C THR A 38 12.35 -10.02 -1.97
N ALA A 39 11.70 -8.88 -1.84
CA ALA A 39 10.39 -8.60 -2.43
C ALA A 39 10.48 -7.38 -3.35
N VAL A 40 9.92 -7.48 -4.55
CA VAL A 40 9.92 -6.40 -5.53
C VAL A 40 8.48 -6.02 -5.83
N TYR A 41 8.14 -4.75 -5.66
CA TYR A 41 6.84 -4.16 -5.97
C TYR A 41 6.96 -3.15 -7.10
N ARG A 42 5.92 -3.10 -7.93
CA ARG A 42 5.67 -1.99 -8.84
C ARG A 42 4.58 -1.11 -8.25
N LEU A 43 4.84 0.18 -8.19
CA LEU A 43 3.97 1.20 -7.63
C LEU A 43 3.59 2.17 -8.74
N THR A 44 2.32 2.53 -8.85
CA THR A 44 1.83 3.50 -9.83
C THR A 44 0.83 4.43 -9.16
N ASN A 45 1.00 5.74 -9.34
CA ASN A 45 0.09 6.74 -8.79
C ASN A 45 -0.44 7.66 -9.90
N MET A 46 -1.64 7.40 -10.37
CA MET A 46 -2.22 8.10 -11.52
C MET A 46 -2.55 9.58 -11.24
N GLU A 47 -2.69 9.99 -9.97
CA GLU A 47 -3.04 11.39 -9.64
C GLU A 47 -1.84 12.34 -9.77
N ASN A 48 -0.62 11.87 -9.51
CA ASN A 48 0.58 12.70 -9.53
C ASN A 48 1.52 12.37 -10.70
N ASP A 49 1.70 11.07 -11.00
CA ASP A 49 2.54 10.60 -12.10
C ASP A 49 2.24 9.13 -12.47
N PRO A 50 1.75 8.86 -13.69
CA PRO A 50 1.51 7.49 -14.13
C PRO A 50 2.79 6.66 -14.32
N SER A 51 3.98 7.25 -14.23
CA SER A 51 5.26 6.55 -14.33
C SER A 51 5.43 5.56 -13.17
N PRO A 52 5.60 4.26 -13.46
CA PRO A 52 5.71 3.27 -12.40
C PRO A 52 7.05 3.42 -11.66
N ALA A 53 6.98 3.47 -10.33
CA ALA A 53 8.12 3.28 -9.46
C ALA A 53 8.33 1.81 -9.13
N THR A 54 9.56 1.43 -8.82
CA THR A 54 9.93 0.10 -8.35
C THR A 54 10.43 0.21 -6.92
N LEU A 55 9.83 -0.58 -6.03
CA LEU A 55 10.26 -0.74 -4.65
C LEU A 55 10.84 -2.15 -4.47
N THR A 56 12.13 -2.23 -4.15
CA THR A 56 12.80 -3.47 -3.77
C THR A 56 13.08 -3.46 -2.27
N LEU A 57 12.55 -4.44 -1.56
CA LEU A 57 12.82 -4.68 -0.14
C LEU A 57 13.69 -5.92 0.00
N LYS A 58 14.85 -5.78 0.65
CA LYS A 58 15.74 -6.88 1.02
C LYS A 58 15.89 -6.96 2.53
N ILE A 59 15.55 -8.10 3.11
CA ILE A 59 15.66 -8.36 4.55
C ILE A 59 16.63 -9.50 4.78
N ILE A 60 17.67 -9.24 5.57
CA ILE A 60 18.71 -10.21 5.90
C ILE A 60 18.79 -10.32 7.43
N PRO A 61 18.68 -11.53 8.01
CA PRO A 61 18.88 -11.72 9.44
C PRO A 61 20.34 -11.47 9.82
N GLU A 62 20.54 -10.72 10.90
CA GLU A 62 21.85 -10.43 11.51
C GLU A 62 21.78 -10.68 13.02
N GLY A 63 21.94 -11.94 13.42
CA GLY A 63 21.80 -12.36 14.81
C GLY A 63 20.37 -12.18 15.32
N SER A 64 20.18 -11.32 16.32
CA SER A 64 18.87 -11.00 16.90
C SER A 64 18.17 -9.82 16.20
N LYS A 65 18.74 -9.28 15.13
CA LYS A 65 18.23 -8.14 14.37
C LYS A 65 18.10 -8.50 12.89
N PHE A 66 17.49 -7.61 12.13
CA PHE A 66 17.42 -7.72 10.66
C PHE A 66 18.05 -6.47 10.04
N ARG A 67 18.90 -6.67 9.03
CA ARG A 67 19.28 -5.61 8.10
C ARG A 67 18.18 -5.51 7.05
N VAL A 68 17.55 -4.35 6.98
CA VAL A 68 16.57 -4.02 5.96
C VAL A 68 17.20 -3.04 4.99
N THR A 69 17.18 -3.37 3.71
CA THR A 69 17.57 -2.48 2.61
C THR A 69 16.36 -2.23 1.75
N GLU A 70 15.98 -0.97 1.64
CA GLU A 70 14.93 -0.51 0.76
C GLU A 70 15.57 0.25 -0.41
N THR A 71 15.22 -0.13 -1.63
CA THR A 71 15.63 0.55 -2.85
C THR A 71 14.38 0.98 -3.59
N PHE A 72 14.23 2.29 -3.77
CA PHE A 72 13.13 2.87 -4.50
C PHE A 72 13.66 3.56 -5.74
N GLU A 73 13.21 3.08 -6.90
CA GLU A 73 13.59 3.60 -8.20
C GLU A 73 12.37 4.22 -8.87
N LEU A 74 12.51 5.47 -9.31
CA LEU A 74 11.46 6.16 -10.06
C LEU A 74 12.09 7.13 -11.05
N LEU A 75 11.41 7.35 -12.17
CA LEU A 75 11.74 8.41 -13.10
C LEU A 75 10.95 9.65 -12.71
N ALA A 76 11.65 10.71 -12.30
CA ALA A 76 11.05 11.97 -11.88
C ALA A 76 11.50 13.13 -12.77
N ASP A 77 10.59 14.07 -12.98
CA ASP A 77 10.92 15.40 -13.43
C ASP A 77 11.52 16.27 -12.30
N SER A 78 11.97 17.47 -12.66
CA SER A 78 12.64 18.38 -11.71
C SER A 78 11.72 18.91 -10.60
N ALA A 79 10.40 18.96 -10.81
CA ALA A 79 9.45 19.36 -9.79
C ALA A 79 9.24 18.24 -8.78
N GLN A 80 9.20 16.99 -9.24
CA GLN A 80 9.04 15.80 -8.42
C GLN A 80 10.29 15.48 -7.58
N LEU A 81 11.50 15.79 -8.08
CA LEU A 81 12.76 15.64 -7.31
C LEU A 81 12.74 16.42 -5.99
N GLN A 82 12.05 17.56 -5.92
CA GLN A 82 11.94 18.36 -4.69
C GLN A 82 11.01 17.70 -3.66
N VAL A 83 10.02 16.93 -4.11
CA VAL A 83 9.07 16.19 -3.27
C VAL A 83 9.68 14.88 -2.79
N LEU A 84 10.46 14.21 -3.64
CA LEU A 84 11.16 12.94 -3.42
C LEU A 84 12.04 12.90 -2.16
N VAL A 85 12.82 13.96 -1.92
CA VAL A 85 13.71 14.07 -0.75
C VAL A 85 12.92 14.10 0.57
N PHE A 86 11.67 14.59 0.53
CA PHE A 86 10.81 14.70 1.70
C PHE A 86 9.82 13.53 1.84
N SER A 87 9.45 12.86 0.76
CA SER A 87 8.43 11.79 0.76
C SER A 87 8.98 10.41 1.09
N HIS A 88 10.26 10.11 0.84
CA HIS A 88 10.85 8.80 1.12
C HIS A 88 11.13 8.51 2.60
N GLY A 89 10.87 9.48 3.48
CA GLY A 89 10.81 9.24 4.92
C GLY A 89 9.49 8.64 5.39
N PHE A 90 8.41 8.77 4.62
CA PHE A 90 7.05 8.36 5.03
C PHE A 90 6.21 8.07 3.78
N ALA A 91 5.73 6.85 3.59
CA ALA A 91 4.85 6.47 2.49
C ALA A 91 3.51 7.23 2.55
N HIS A 92 3.38 8.38 1.89
CA HIS A 92 2.19 9.23 2.02
C HIS A 92 1.04 8.72 1.16
N VAL A 93 -0.02 8.23 1.80
CA VAL A 93 -1.38 8.30 1.24
C VAL A 93 -1.94 9.68 1.59
N PRO A 94 -2.34 10.51 0.61
CA PRO A 94 -2.91 11.81 0.92
C PRO A 94 -4.18 11.68 1.76
N LYS A 95 -4.48 12.72 2.55
CA LYS A 95 -5.72 12.82 3.34
C LYS A 95 -6.93 12.76 2.38
N GLY A 96 -7.91 11.88 2.65
CA GLY A 96 -9.13 11.73 1.83
C GLY A 96 -9.26 10.42 1.04
N TYR A 97 -8.29 9.51 1.21
CA TYR A 97 -8.27 8.21 0.57
C TYR A 97 -8.93 7.13 1.44
N LEU A 98 -9.39 6.07 0.79
CA LEU A 98 -10.04 4.91 1.38
C LEU A 98 -9.30 4.38 2.62
N ASP A 99 -9.99 4.33 3.75
CA ASP A 99 -9.45 3.76 4.97
C ASP A 99 -9.33 2.23 4.85
N MET A 100 -8.11 1.72 4.94
CA MET A 100 -7.79 0.29 4.83
C MET A 100 -7.60 -0.37 6.20
N THR A 101 -7.64 0.37 7.31
CA THR A 101 -7.40 -0.14 8.68
C THR A 101 -8.21 -1.39 9.02
N PRO A 102 -9.51 -1.50 8.65
CA PRO A 102 -10.31 -2.70 8.92
C PRO A 102 -9.77 -4.00 8.32
N ILE A 103 -8.90 -3.95 7.30
CA ILE A 103 -8.30 -5.16 6.70
C ILE A 103 -7.39 -5.91 7.69
N SER A 104 -6.79 -5.22 8.66
CA SER A 104 -5.95 -5.84 9.71
C SER A 104 -6.70 -6.91 10.52
N ALA A 105 -8.04 -6.86 10.58
CA ALA A 105 -8.85 -7.91 11.20
C ALA A 105 -8.69 -9.29 10.52
N LEU A 106 -8.09 -9.32 9.32
CA LEU A 106 -7.82 -10.55 8.58
C LEU A 106 -6.45 -11.14 8.90
N ASP A 107 -5.52 -10.44 9.57
CA ASP A 107 -4.10 -10.79 9.65
C ASP A 107 -3.82 -12.23 10.10
N THR A 108 -4.63 -12.76 11.02
CA THR A 108 -4.50 -14.12 11.57
C THR A 108 -5.53 -15.10 11.02
N ARG A 109 -6.35 -14.67 10.06
CA ARG A 109 -7.46 -15.42 9.49
C ARG A 109 -7.21 -15.79 8.04
N GLU A 110 -7.51 -17.05 7.72
CA GLU A 110 -7.55 -17.52 6.34
C GLU A 110 -8.72 -16.88 5.57
N VAL A 111 -8.43 -16.48 4.34
CA VAL A 111 -9.40 -15.87 3.43
C VAL A 111 -9.67 -16.84 2.30
N ALA A 112 -10.94 -17.15 2.06
CA ALA A 112 -11.39 -18.06 1.00
C ALA A 112 -12.07 -17.28 -0.14
N PRO A 113 -12.05 -17.78 -1.38
CA PRO A 113 -12.77 -17.17 -2.49
C PRO A 113 -14.29 -17.26 -2.32
N ASN A 114 -15.04 -16.42 -3.05
CA ASN A 114 -16.51 -16.39 -3.07
C ASN A 114 -17.15 -16.20 -1.69
N LYS A 115 -16.59 -15.31 -0.88
CA LYS A 115 -17.09 -14.96 0.46
C LYS A 115 -17.32 -13.47 0.57
N GLU A 116 -18.36 -13.14 1.33
CA GLU A 116 -18.56 -11.82 1.87
C GLU A 116 -18.04 -11.80 3.31
N ILE A 117 -17.12 -10.90 3.59
CA ILE A 117 -16.51 -10.73 4.91
C ILE A 117 -16.82 -9.33 5.40
N LEU A 118 -17.58 -9.26 6.50
CA LEU A 118 -17.79 -8.01 7.23
C LEU A 118 -16.58 -7.75 8.12
N LEU A 119 -16.09 -6.52 8.05
CA LEU A 119 -14.92 -6.02 8.74
C LEU A 119 -15.35 -4.93 9.75
N PRO A 120 -14.47 -4.52 10.67
CA PRO A 120 -14.73 -3.39 11.56
C PRO A 120 -15.21 -2.14 10.81
N GLU A 121 -15.91 -1.27 11.54
CA GLU A 121 -16.49 -0.02 11.03
C GLU A 121 -17.50 -0.18 9.88
N GLY A 122 -18.02 -1.39 9.67
CA GLY A 122 -18.96 -1.69 8.59
C GLY A 122 -18.29 -1.80 7.22
N ALA A 123 -16.96 -1.83 7.18
CA ALA A 123 -16.23 -2.13 5.96
C ALA A 123 -16.49 -3.58 5.51
N LYS A 124 -16.29 -3.85 4.23
CA LYS A 124 -16.64 -5.13 3.62
C LYS A 124 -15.61 -5.54 2.60
N LEU A 125 -15.25 -6.82 2.60
CA LEU A 125 -14.45 -7.47 1.56
C LEU A 125 -15.29 -8.56 0.89
N VAL A 126 -15.54 -8.43 -0.41
CA VAL A 126 -16.19 -9.46 -1.23
C VAL A 126 -15.12 -10.15 -2.06
N THR A 127 -14.79 -11.39 -1.70
CA THR A 127 -13.78 -12.19 -2.40
C THR A 127 -14.37 -12.89 -3.61
N THR A 128 -13.55 -13.09 -4.64
CA THR A 128 -13.98 -13.69 -5.91
C THR A 128 -13.23 -14.98 -6.20
N GLU A 129 -11.91 -14.91 -6.37
CA GLU A 129 -11.12 -16.01 -6.91
C GLU A 129 -9.76 -16.12 -6.24
N GLU A 130 -9.16 -17.31 -6.32
CA GLU A 130 -7.76 -17.52 -6.01
C GLU A 130 -6.89 -17.04 -7.16
N VAL A 131 -5.77 -16.40 -6.83
CA VAL A 131 -4.81 -15.85 -7.79
C VAL A 131 -3.39 -16.17 -7.34
N VAL A 132 -2.46 -16.14 -8.29
CA VAL A 132 -1.02 -16.15 -8.01
C VAL A 132 -0.42 -14.87 -8.55
N ILE A 133 0.19 -14.07 -7.68
CA ILE A 133 0.79 -12.77 -8.03
C ILE A 133 2.20 -12.74 -7.47
N GLY A 134 3.21 -12.47 -8.32
CA GLY A 134 4.62 -12.48 -7.91
C GLY A 134 5.10 -13.78 -7.27
N GLY A 135 4.47 -14.92 -7.59
CA GLY A 135 4.75 -16.23 -6.99
C GLY A 135 4.01 -16.52 -5.68
N VAL A 136 3.18 -15.60 -5.20
CA VAL A 136 2.41 -15.73 -3.94
C VAL A 136 0.98 -16.11 -4.23
N LYS A 137 0.47 -17.14 -3.53
CA LYS A 137 -0.95 -17.50 -3.56
C LYS A 137 -1.75 -16.49 -2.75
N ALA A 138 -2.87 -16.03 -3.32
CA ALA A 138 -3.74 -15.05 -2.69
C ALA A 138 -5.19 -15.23 -3.11
N VAL A 139 -6.11 -14.60 -2.37
CA VAL A 139 -7.51 -14.47 -2.75
C VAL A 139 -7.81 -13.03 -3.11
N LYS A 140 -8.28 -12.78 -4.33
CA LYS A 140 -8.67 -11.46 -4.80
C LYS A 140 -10.07 -11.10 -4.33
N GLY A 141 -10.28 -9.83 -3.99
CA GLY A 141 -11.60 -9.31 -3.63
C GLY A 141 -11.71 -7.81 -3.78
N VAL A 142 -12.94 -7.32 -3.67
CA VAL A 142 -13.27 -5.90 -3.65
C VAL A 142 -13.56 -5.48 -2.22
N TYR A 143 -12.76 -4.54 -1.73
CA TYR A 143 -12.92 -3.89 -0.44
C TYR A 143 -13.65 -2.55 -0.60
N THR A 144 -14.60 -2.29 0.29
CA THR A 144 -15.38 -1.05 0.36
C THR A 144 -15.52 -0.59 1.80
N HIS A 145 -15.58 0.73 2.00
CA HIS A 145 -15.78 1.33 3.32
C HIS A 145 -16.97 2.30 3.29
N PRO A 146 -17.92 2.24 4.25
CA PRO A 146 -19.15 3.06 4.21
C PRO A 146 -18.89 4.56 4.27
N LYS A 147 -17.80 5.00 4.91
CA LYS A 147 -17.38 6.42 4.94
C LYS A 147 -16.75 6.92 3.63
N PHE A 148 -16.50 6.05 2.65
CA PHE A 148 -15.80 6.36 1.40
C PHE A 148 -16.56 5.75 0.20
N GLU A 149 -17.82 6.14 0.02
CA GLU A 149 -18.73 5.55 -0.99
C GLU A 149 -18.28 5.75 -2.43
N ASP A 150 -17.44 6.75 -2.69
CA ASP A 150 -16.86 7.05 -3.98
C ASP A 150 -15.54 6.31 -4.23
N GLN A 151 -15.10 5.44 -3.32
CA GLN A 151 -13.83 4.73 -3.42
C GLN A 151 -13.97 3.24 -3.14
N ARG A 152 -13.09 2.45 -3.75
CA ARG A 152 -12.96 1.02 -3.50
C ARG A 152 -11.52 0.57 -3.69
N ALA A 153 -11.18 -0.58 -3.12
CA ALA A 153 -9.93 -1.24 -3.42
C ALA A 153 -10.17 -2.64 -3.99
N ILE A 154 -9.44 -3.00 -5.03
CA ILE A 154 -9.26 -4.39 -5.44
C ILE A 154 -7.98 -4.86 -4.75
N ILE A 155 -8.11 -5.83 -3.87
CA ILE A 155 -7.02 -6.32 -3.02
C ILE A 155 -6.84 -7.83 -3.21
N ALA A 156 -5.59 -8.30 -3.29
CA ALA A 156 -5.27 -9.72 -3.19
C ALA A 156 -4.71 -10.01 -1.80
N ILE A 157 -5.45 -10.77 -1.00
CA ILE A 157 -5.05 -11.17 0.34
C ILE A 157 -4.24 -12.46 0.25
N SER A 158 -2.95 -12.41 0.55
CA SER A 158 -2.07 -13.59 0.52
C SER A 158 -2.42 -14.61 1.60
N ASP A 159 -1.96 -15.84 1.43
CA ASP A 159 -1.97 -16.85 2.50
C ASP A 159 -1.22 -16.36 3.76
N LEU A 160 -1.49 -17.00 4.91
CA LEU A 160 -0.93 -16.56 6.20
C LEU A 160 0.60 -16.58 6.25
N GLU A 161 1.27 -17.53 5.59
CA GLU A 161 2.74 -17.64 5.60
C GLU A 161 3.40 -16.55 4.76
N SER A 162 2.78 -16.20 3.63
CA SER A 162 3.21 -15.09 2.79
C SER A 162 2.91 -13.74 3.45
N ARG A 163 1.78 -13.60 4.13
CA ARG A 163 1.40 -12.32 4.76
C ARG A 163 2.34 -11.90 5.88
N LYS A 164 2.91 -12.86 6.61
CA LYS A 164 3.92 -12.59 7.66
C LYS A 164 5.18 -11.92 7.14
N ILE A 165 5.46 -11.97 5.84
CA ILE A 165 6.74 -11.53 5.29
C ILE A 165 6.62 -10.38 4.30
N LEU A 166 5.41 -10.11 3.82
CA LEU A 166 5.19 -9.11 2.79
C LEU A 166 4.80 -7.78 3.46
N PRO A 167 5.47 -6.67 3.12
CA PRO A 167 5.11 -5.35 3.63
C PRO A 167 3.78 -4.83 3.05
N TYR A 168 3.36 -5.36 1.89
CA TYR A 168 2.12 -4.99 1.22
C TYR A 168 1.42 -6.25 0.69
N PRO A 169 0.09 -6.24 0.53
CA PRO A 169 -0.59 -7.34 -0.16
C PRO A 169 -0.02 -7.51 -1.58
N PRO A 170 -0.05 -8.74 -2.16
CA PRO A 170 0.41 -8.97 -3.53
C PRO A 170 -0.24 -8.05 -4.58
N LEU A 171 -1.44 -7.55 -4.32
CA LEU A 171 -2.09 -6.53 -5.12
C LEU A 171 -2.89 -5.60 -4.21
N LEU A 172 -2.72 -4.30 -4.41
CA LEU A 172 -3.62 -3.26 -3.92
C LEU A 172 -3.86 -2.25 -5.04
N ARG A 173 -5.08 -2.21 -5.54
CA ARG A 173 -5.51 -1.27 -6.56
C ARG A 173 -6.63 -0.42 -6.00
N ILE A 174 -6.37 0.86 -5.76
CA ILE A 174 -7.35 1.82 -5.26
C ILE A 174 -7.98 2.52 -6.46
N GLU A 175 -9.31 2.57 -6.45
CA GLU A 175 -10.10 3.22 -7.49
C GLU A 175 -11.05 4.23 -6.88
N LYS A 176 -11.30 5.30 -7.61
CA LYS A 176 -12.28 6.33 -7.27
C LYS A 176 -13.34 6.41 -8.36
N LYS A 177 -14.56 6.72 -7.97
CA LYS A 177 -15.69 6.87 -8.87
C LYS A 177 -15.62 8.22 -9.58
N GLU A 178 -15.60 8.17 -10.91
CA GLU A 178 -15.65 9.33 -11.81
C GLU A 178 -16.85 9.16 -12.75
N GLY A 179 -17.97 9.79 -12.39
CA GLY A 179 -19.26 9.55 -13.05
C GLY A 179 -19.69 8.09 -12.90
N ASP A 180 -19.84 7.39 -14.03
CA ASP A 180 -20.25 5.97 -14.09
C ASP A 180 -19.07 5.00 -14.14
N LYS A 181 -17.83 5.49 -14.04
CA LYS A 181 -16.61 4.68 -14.17
C LYS A 181 -15.80 4.68 -12.88
N TRP A 182 -15.00 3.63 -12.71
CA TRP A 182 -13.98 3.55 -11.68
C TRP A 182 -12.63 3.89 -12.31
N ALA A 183 -12.06 5.02 -11.92
CA ALA A 183 -10.75 5.47 -12.34
C ALA A 183 -9.68 4.93 -11.39
N LEU A 184 -8.54 4.50 -11.94
CA LEU A 184 -7.39 4.08 -11.15
C LEU A 184 -6.79 5.30 -10.45
N VAL A 185 -6.62 5.21 -9.13
CA VAL A 185 -5.91 6.22 -8.34
C VAL A 185 -4.49 5.74 -8.04
N ALA A 186 -4.38 4.54 -7.47
CA ALA A 186 -3.10 3.96 -7.10
C ALA A 186 -3.08 2.45 -7.33
N LEU A 187 -1.92 1.93 -7.70
CA LEU A 187 -1.66 0.50 -7.87
C LEU A 187 -0.35 0.14 -7.18
N THR A 188 -0.40 -0.88 -6.33
CA THR A 188 0.74 -1.61 -5.80
C THR A 188 0.59 -3.06 -6.25
N GLU A 189 1.58 -3.58 -6.96
CA GLU A 189 1.59 -4.95 -7.47
C GLU A 189 2.92 -5.63 -7.12
N LEU A 190 2.85 -6.82 -6.53
CA LEU A 190 4.02 -7.65 -6.28
C LEU A 190 4.53 -8.23 -7.60
N VAL A 191 5.75 -7.86 -7.97
CA VAL A 191 6.44 -8.36 -9.17
C VAL A 191 7.06 -9.72 -8.88
N SER A 192 7.75 -9.85 -7.74
CA SER A 192 8.36 -11.11 -7.32
C SER A 192 8.63 -11.14 -5.83
N VAL A 193 8.67 -12.35 -5.28
CA VAL A 193 9.23 -12.63 -3.96
C VAL A 193 10.21 -13.79 -4.05
N GLU A 194 11.38 -13.64 -3.44
CA GLU A 194 12.40 -14.67 -3.33
C GLU A 194 12.76 -14.88 -1.86
N ARG A 195 12.75 -16.14 -1.41
CA ARG A 195 13.27 -16.55 -0.11
C ARG A 195 14.49 -17.44 -0.32
N LYS A 196 15.58 -17.11 0.36
CA LYS A 196 16.76 -17.99 0.47
C LYS A 196 16.91 -18.42 1.92
N PRO A 197 17.06 -19.73 2.20
CA PRO A 197 17.32 -20.22 3.55
C PRO A 197 18.61 -19.61 4.12
#